data_AF-A0A839DW85-F1
#
_entry.id   AF-A0A839DW85-F1
#
_cell.length_a   1.000
_cell.length_b   1.000
_cell.length_c   1.000
_cell.angle_alpha   90.00
_cell.angle_beta   90.00
_cell.angle_gamma   90.00
#
_symmetry.space_group_name_H-M   'P 1'
#
loop_
_entity.id
_entity.type
_entity.pdbx_description
1 polymer ?
#
loop_
_entity_poly.entity_id
_entity_poly.type
_entity_poly.pdbx_seq_one_letter_code
_entity_poly.pdbx_strand_id
1 'polypeptide(L)' 'MAGGVALRDSKEPDGPVLRVDRQRWSVFLHRLNG' A
#
# COMPACT_ATOMS: atom_id res chain seq x y z
N MET A 1 -1.52 13.29 -10.86
CA MET A 1 -2.17 12.15 -10.18
C MET A 1 -1.37 11.83 -8.94
N ALA A 2 -1.88 12.12 -7.74
CA ALA A 2 -1.20 11.76 -6.51
C ALA A 2 -1.07 10.23 -6.45
N GLY A 3 0.15 9.72 -6.56
CA GLY A 3 0.41 8.29 -6.73
C GLY A 3 0.11 7.49 -5.46
N GLY A 4 -0.69 6.44 -5.58
CA GLY A 4 -0.95 5.47 -4.50
C GLY A 4 0.22 4.51 -4.26
N VAL A 5 0.09 3.69 -3.22
CA VAL A 5 0.97 2.54 -2.97
C VAL A 5 0.26 1.29 -3.50
N ALA A 6 0.95 0.53 -4.35
CA ALA A 6 0.45 -0.72 -4.90
C ALA A 6 0.82 -1.88 -3.97
N LEU A 7 -0.19 -2.65 -3.56
CA LEU A 7 -0.04 -3.86 -2.77
C LEU A 7 -0.42 -5.04 -3.68
N ARG A 8 0.48 -6.03 -3.76
CA ARG A 8 0.28 -7.27 -4.50
C ARG A 8 0.17 -8.43 -3.53
N ASP A 9 -0.66 -9.40 -3.86
CA ASP A 9 -0.60 -10.70 -3.20
C ASP A 9 0.69 -11.40 -3.62
N SER A 10 1.47 -11.83 -2.62
CA SER A 10 2.71 -12.58 -2.84
C SER A 10 2.48 -13.99 -3.42
N LYS A 11 1.27 -14.54 -3.28
CA LYS A 11 0.90 -15.87 -3.75
C LYS A 11 0.29 -15.87 -5.15
N GLU A 12 -0.17 -14.72 -5.62
CA GLU A 12 -0.70 -14.51 -6.97
C GLU A 12 -0.01 -13.29 -7.62
N PRO A 13 1.24 -13.45 -8.12
CA PRO A 13 2.05 -12.33 -8.61
C PRO A 13 1.41 -11.53 -9.75
N ASP A 14 0.64 -12.22 -10.58
CA ASP A 14 -0.08 -11.67 -11.74
C ASP A 14 -1.54 -11.30 -11.43
N GLY A 15 -1.94 -11.42 -10.16
CA GLY A 15 -3.28 -11.10 -9.69
C GLY A 15 -3.59 -9.60 -9.64
N PRO A 16 -4.81 -9.24 -9.20
CA PRO A 16 -5.23 -7.84 -9.07
C PRO A 16 -4.36 -7.07 -8.05
N VAL A 17 -4.20 -5.77 -8.29
CA VAL A 17 -3.42 -4.87 -7.43
C VAL A 17 -4.34 -4.03 -6.57
N LEU A 18 -4.19 -4.11 -5.24
CA LEU A 18 -4.83 -3.19 -4.32
C LEU A 18 -4.05 -1.88 -4.28
N ARG A 19 -4.72 -0.75 -4.50
CA ARG A 19 -4.11 0.58 -4.38
C ARG A 19 -4.61 1.27 -3.13
N VAL A 20 -3.67 1.72 -2.30
CA VAL A 20 -3.97 2.51 -1.11
C VAL A 20 -3.44 3.93 -1.26
N ASP A 21 -4.10 4.88 -0.60
CA ASP A 21 -3.63 6.26 -0.55
C ASP A 21 -2.27 6.33 0.15
N ARG A 22 -1.35 7.09 -0.44
CA ARG A 22 0.04 7.17 0.01
C ARG A 22 0.17 7.92 1.34
N GLN A 23 -0.62 8.98 1.57
CA GLN A 23 -0.55 9.72 2.84
C GLN A 23 -1.08 8.85 3.99
N ARG A 24 -2.21 8.17 3.80
CA ARG A 24 -2.77 7.26 4.80
C ARG A 24 -1.82 6.10 5.12
N TRP A 25 -1.14 5.54 4.11
CA TRP A 25 -0.14 4.49 4.31
C TRP A 25 1.06 4.96 5.15
N SER A 26 1.57 6.17 4.87
CA SER A 26 2.67 6.75 5.66
C SER A 26 2.28 6.96 7.13
N VAL A 27 1.07 7.46 7.40
CA VAL A 27 0.56 7.63 8.78
C VAL A 27 0.45 6.27 9.48
N PHE A 28 -0.05 5.24 8.79
CA PHE A 28 -0.14 3.89 9.34
C PHE A 28 1.23 3.33 9.75
N LEU A 29 2.24 3.42 8.87
CA LEU A 29 3.60 2.95 9.17
C LEU A 29 4.22 3.70 10.35
N HIS A 30 4.00 5.01 10.46
CA HIS A 30 4.51 5.78 11.58
C HIS A 30 3.91 5.32 12.92
N ARG A 31 2.63 4.92 12.94
CA ARG A 31 1.97 4.37 14.13
C ARG A 31 2.49 2.98 14.53
N LEU A 32 2.94 2.18 13.57
CA LEU A 32 3.49 0.85 13.84
C LEU A 32 4.93 0.90 14.40
N ASN A 33 5.65 1.98 14.09
CA ASN A 33 7.05 2.15 14.47
C ASN A 33 7.25 2.91 15.79
N GLY A 34 6.16 3.32 16.45
CA GLY A 34 6.16 3.95 17.77
C GLY A 34 5.62 3.01 18.84
#